data_AF-A0A3N5GB66-F1
#
_entry.id   AF-A0A3N5GB66-F1
#
_cell.length_a   1.000
_cell.length_b   1.000
_cell.length_c   1.000
_cell.angle_alpha   90.00
_cell.angle_beta   90.00
_cell.angle_gamma   90.00
#
_symmetry.space_group_name_H-M   'P 1'
#
loop_
_entity.id
_entity.type
_entity.pdbx_description
1 polymer ?
#
loop_
_entity_poly.entity_id
_entity_poly.type
_entity_poly.pdbx_seq_one_letter_code
_entity_poly.pdbx_strand_id
1 'polypeptide(L)'
;WLVREARRLGVRGATLIAATEGFGHAGKLRSAHFFELADQPVEVIIAVSESDAERLFQRLREENIDVFYVKAPIEFGMTGET
;
A
#
# COMPACT_ATOMS: atom_id res chain seq x y z
N TRP A 1 -5.60 -7.48 1.01
CA TRP A 1 -4.63 -8.31 1.77
C TRP A 1 -3.57 -7.44 2.44
N LEU A 2 -2.84 -6.58 1.71
CA LEU A 2 -1.70 -5.79 2.21
C LEU A 2 -1.95 -5.00 3.51
N VAL A 3 -3.06 -4.25 3.60
CA VAL A 3 -3.40 -3.48 4.82
C VAL A 3 -3.57 -4.38 6.05
N ARG A 4 -4.18 -5.56 5.89
CA ARG A 4 -4.35 -6.52 6.98
C ARG A 4 -3.01 -7.10 7.42
N GLU A 5 -2.13 -7.37 6.46
CA GLU A 5 -0.80 -7.88 6.75
C GLU A 5 0.08 -6.85 7.46
N ALA A 6 0.04 -5.58 7.02
CA ALA A 6 0.72 -4.48 7.70
C ALA A 6 0.26 -4.35 9.16
N ARG A 7 -1.06 -4.42 9.40
CA ARG A 7 -1.60 -4.44 10.77
C ARG A 7 -1.11 -5.64 11.59
N ARG A 8 -1.01 -6.83 11.00
CA ARG A 8 -0.51 -8.04 11.67
C ARG A 8 0.96 -7.91 12.06
N LEU A 9 1.76 -7.23 11.26
CA LEU A 9 3.18 -6.96 11.52
C LEU A 9 3.42 -5.85 12.57
N GLY A 10 2.36 -5.24 13.09
CA GLY A 10 2.46 -4.18 14.12
C GLY A 10 2.65 -2.78 13.55
N VAL A 11 2.45 -2.58 12.24
CA VAL A 11 2.53 -1.26 11.62
C VAL A 11 1.40 -0.37 12.15
N ARG A 12 1.75 0.86 12.53
CA ARG A 12 0.87 1.78 13.28
C ARG A 12 -0.12 2.53 12.41
N GLY A 13 0.14 2.70 11.10
CA GLY A 13 -0.73 3.47 10.22
C GLY A 13 -0.68 2.99 8.77
N ALA A 14 -1.86 2.76 8.19
CA ALA A 14 -2.03 2.45 6.78
C ALA A 14 -3.36 3.04 6.28
N THR A 15 -3.34 3.64 5.09
CA THR A 15 -4.50 4.20 4.42
C THR A 15 -4.66 3.52 3.07
N LEU A 16 -5.90 3.17 2.72
CA LEU A 16 -6.27 2.65 1.41
C LEU A 16 -7.11 3.69 0.68
N ILE A 17 -6.72 4.02 -0.54
CA ILE A 17 -7.42 4.97 -1.40
C ILE A 17 -7.85 4.21 -2.65
N ALA A 18 -9.15 4.20 -2.92
CA ALA A 18 -9.70 3.69 -4.17
C ALA A 18 -9.66 4.81 -5.22
N ALA A 19 -8.89 4.62 -6.29
CA ALA A 19 -8.77 5.59 -7.36
C ALA A 19 -9.87 5.40 -8.41
N THR A 20 -10.19 6.45 -9.15
CA THR A 20 -11.12 6.39 -10.28
C THR A 20 -10.45 5.76 -11.51
N GLU A 21 -9.17 6.03 -11.69
CA GLU A 21 -8.38 5.62 -12.85
C GLU A 21 -6.89 5.54 -12.52
N GLY A 22 -6.15 4.78 -13.34
CA GLY A 22 -4.71 4.57 -13.15
C GLY A 22 -4.12 3.70 -14.24
N PHE A 23 -2.81 3.77 -14.42
CA PHE A 23 -2.06 2.94 -15.35
C PHE A 23 -0.79 2.43 -14.67
N GLY A 24 -0.27 1.30 -15.16
CA GLY A 24 0.93 0.66 -14.60
C GLY A 24 1.85 0.12 -15.69
N HIS A 25 2.77 -0.77 -15.33
CA HIS A 25 3.78 -1.33 -16.24
C HIS A 25 3.18 -1.90 -17.55
N ALA A 26 1.98 -2.49 -17.50
CA ALA A 26 1.31 -3.05 -18.67
C ALA A 26 0.67 -2.00 -19.61
N GLY A 27 0.77 -0.69 -19.31
CA GLY A 27 0.28 0.41 -20.14
C GLY A 27 -1.24 0.52 -20.27
N LYS A 28 -2.01 -0.46 -19.77
CA LYS A 28 -3.48 -0.46 -19.80
C LYS A 28 -4.02 0.55 -18.79
N LEU A 29 -4.77 1.54 -19.27
CA LEU A 29 -5.60 2.40 -18.43
C LEU A 29 -6.69 1.53 -17.79
N ARG A 30 -6.72 1.48 -16.47
CA ARG A 30 -7.81 0.90 -15.71
C ARG A 30 -8.66 2.03 -15.16
N SER A 31 -9.95 1.97 -15.40
CA SER A 31 -10.93 2.94 -14.95
C SER A 31 -12.09 2.19 -14.29
N ALA A 32 -12.54 2.67 -13.13
CA ALA A 32 -13.73 2.18 -12.47
C ALA A 32 -14.98 2.73 -13.18
N HIS A 33 -15.24 2.27 -14.41
CA HIS A 33 -16.54 2.46 -15.03
C HIS A 33 -17.52 1.39 -14.53
N PHE A 34 -18.80 1.78 -14.46
CA PHE A 34 -19.89 1.31 -13.60
C PHE A 34 -20.23 -0.20 -13.57
N PHE A 35 -19.48 -1.08 -14.23
CA PHE A 35 -19.77 -2.51 -14.33
C PHE A 35 -18.63 -3.46 -13.93
N GLU A 36 -17.39 -2.98 -13.73
CA GLU A 36 -16.24 -3.85 -13.38
C GLU A 36 -15.44 -3.28 -12.20
N LEU A 37 -16.01 -3.33 -10.98
CA LEU A 37 -15.31 -3.05 -9.72
C LEU A 37 -14.03 -3.92 -9.52
N ALA A 38 -13.86 -4.99 -10.30
CA ALA A 38 -12.71 -5.89 -10.24
C ALA A 38 -11.39 -5.25 -10.72
N ASP A 39 -11.46 -4.14 -11.46
CA ASP A 39 -10.30 -3.48 -12.07
C ASP A 39 -10.00 -2.09 -11.49
N GLN A 40 -10.68 -1.68 -10.41
CA GLN A 40 -10.46 -0.39 -9.78
C GLN A 40 -9.04 -0.28 -9.22
N PRO A 41 -8.25 0.73 -9.62
CA PRO A 41 -6.92 0.94 -9.06
C PRO A 41 -6.99 1.31 -7.58
N VAL A 42 -6.03 0.82 -6.81
CA VAL A 42 -5.95 1.08 -5.36
C VAL A 42 -4.55 1.56 -5.02
N GLU A 43 -4.48 2.63 -4.26
CA GLU A 43 -3.25 3.10 -3.62
C GLU A 43 -3.27 2.72 -2.13
N VAL A 44 -2.14 2.22 -1.62
CA VAL A 44 -1.95 1.94 -0.21
C VAL A 44 -0.77 2.75 0.29
N ILE A 45 -1.03 3.66 1.22
CA ILE A 45 -0.02 4.51 1.86
C ILE A 45 0.22 3.98 3.27
N ILE A 46 1.47 3.72 3.63
CA ILE A 46 1.83 3.15 4.93
C ILE A 46 2.98 3.96 5.52
N ALA A 47 2.79 4.51 6.72
CA ALA A 47 3.86 5.16 7.48
C ALA A 47 4.55 4.12 8.37
N VAL A 48 5.84 3.90 8.14
CA VAL A 48 6.59 2.76 8.69
C VAL A 48 7.96 3.17 9.19
N SER A 49 8.45 2.49 10.23
CA SER A 49 9.88 2.52 10.52
C SER A 49 10.65 1.78 9.43
N GLU A 50 11.96 2.01 9.33
CA GLU A 50 12.80 1.26 8.39
C GLU A 50 12.70 -0.25 8.62
N SER A 51 12.74 -0.69 9.88
CA SER A 51 12.63 -2.10 10.25
C SER A 51 11.26 -2.74 9.90
N ASP A 52 10.19 -1.94 9.91
CA ASP A 52 8.86 -2.41 9.52
C ASP A 52 8.72 -2.46 8.00
N ALA A 53 9.35 -1.51 7.29
CA ALA A 53 9.41 -1.53 5.84
C ALA A 53 10.11 -2.81 5.36
N GLU A 54 11.28 -3.13 5.92
CA GLU A 54 12.02 -4.37 5.58
C GLU A 54 11.17 -5.61 5.78
N ARG A 55 10.46 -5.71 6.92
CA ARG A 55 9.55 -6.81 7.23
C ARG A 55 8.39 -6.90 6.24
N LEU A 56 7.78 -5.77 5.87
CA LEU A 56 6.73 -5.73 4.84
C LEU A 56 7.23 -6.21 3.48
N PHE A 57 8.37 -5.69 3.01
CA PHE A 57 8.96 -6.10 1.74
C PHE A 57 9.36 -7.57 1.73
N GLN A 58 9.84 -8.10 2.86
CA GLN A 58 10.12 -9.52 3.00
C GLN A 58 8.85 -10.36 2.89
N ARG A 59 7.75 -9.95 3.55
CA ARG A 59 6.46 -10.62 3.43
C ARG A 59 5.88 -10.57 2.02
N LEU A 60 6.05 -9.45 1.30
CA LEU A 60 5.65 -9.35 -0.11
C LEU A 60 6.40 -10.38 -0.99
N ARG A 61 7.72 -10.52 -0.77
CA ARG A 61 8.53 -11.51 -1.50
C ARG A 61 8.12 -12.95 -1.19
N GLU A 62 7.89 -13.28 0.07
CA GLU A 62 7.46 -14.62 0.49
C GLU A 62 6.11 -15.03 -0.14
N GLU A 63 5.23 -14.07 -0.34
CA GLU A 63 3.91 -14.27 -0.95
C GLU A 63 3.95 -14.14 -2.48
N ASN A 64 5.14 -13.92 -3.08
CA ASN A 64 5.34 -13.65 -4.51
C ASN A 64 4.46 -12.51 -5.05
N ILE A 65 4.26 -11.46 -4.25
CA ILE A 65 3.49 -10.28 -4.62
C ILE A 65 4.45 -9.23 -5.18
N ASP A 66 4.31 -8.95 -6.48
CA ASP A 66 4.99 -7.86 -7.15
C ASP A 66 4.06 -6.64 -7.26
N VAL A 67 4.49 -5.51 -6.70
CA VAL A 67 3.73 -4.26 -6.67
C VAL A 67 4.63 -3.11 -7.04
N PHE A 68 4.12 -2.22 -7.88
CA PHE A 68 4.77 -0.92 -8.06
C PHE A 68 4.68 -0.13 -6.76
N TYR A 69 5.80 0.44 -6.31
CA TYR A 69 5.87 1.18 -5.06
C TYR A 69 6.79 2.39 -5.18
N VAL A 70 6.51 3.38 -4.32
CA VAL A 70 7.42 4.48 -4.02
C VAL A 70 7.80 4.36 -2.55
N LYS A 71 9.10 4.50 -2.24
CA LYS A 71 9.60 4.57 -0.87
C LYS A 71 10.31 5.91 -0.69
N ALA A 72 9.78 6.75 0.19
CA ALA A 72 10.33 8.05 0.51
C ALA A 72 10.63 8.15 2.02
N PRO A 73 11.71 8.84 2.43
CA PRO A 73 11.92 9.16 3.83
C PRO A 73 10.86 10.17 4.29
N ILE A 74 10.22 9.88 5.42
CA ILE A 74 9.20 10.74 6.02
C ILE A 74 9.38 10.77 7.54
N GLU A 75 8.95 11.87 8.16
CA GLU A 75 8.76 11.94 9.61
C GLU A 75 7.30 11.60 9.94
N PHE A 76 7.09 10.80 10.99
CA PHE A 76 5.75 10.43 11.44
C PHE A 76 5.74 10.15 12.94
N GLY A 77 4.65 10.50 13.59
CA GLY A 77 4.48 10.40 15.03
C GLY A 77 3.06 10.79 15.44
N MET A 78 2.81 10.76 16.75
CA MET A 78 1.57 11.26 17.34
C MET A 78 1.88 12.56 18.07
N THR A 79 0.99 13.54 17.99
CA THR A 79 1.13 14.82 18.71
C THR A 79 0.75 14.73 20.18
N GLY A 80 0.07 13.65 20.58
CA GLY A 80 -0.28 13.41 21.98
C GLY A 80 0.95 12.96 22.77
N GLU A 81 1.25 13.68 23.85
CA GLU A 81 2.14 13.22 24.91
C GLU A 81 1.57 11.92 25.50
N THR A 82 2.40 10.89 25.64
CA THR A 82 2.02 9.62 26.29
C THR A 82 2.54 9.61 27.71
#